data_AF-A0AAW3MTU7-F1
#
_entry.id   AF-A0AAW3MTU7-F1
#
_cell.length_a   1.000
_cell.length_b   1.000
_cell.length_c   1.000
_cell.angle_alpha   90.00
_cell.angle_beta   90.00
_cell.angle_gamma   90.00
#
_symmetry.space_group_name_H-M   'P 1'
#
loop_
_entity.id
_entity.type
_entity.pdbx_description
1 polymer ?
#
loop_
_entity_poly.entity_id
_entity_poly.type
_entity_poly.pdbx_seq_one_letter_code
_entity_poly.pdbx_strand_id
1 'polypeptide(L)'
;MNTMTPSTPSLVLMACSAKKLSHAAPAFDLYQGSMYSTFRANVRQTARPHVIILSAKHGFIPSDTVIEPYDQVLTRDRADAMLSQLDNYMQGITPPGAKKVLLVGGAEYRRVMRAAVGRLIERGILPPDATVTETSGGIGYQRQQLGAFLRKLPPVLEVVGHHPNGTPLYRSLGGFTVGQEVNLVYAFRRDRTPVPAVVEELFHGPSGPTANIRMVESKHPDRAYTWVSLGDIHPRPARTGRIVVAGAVTPYRYNSAPDAP
;
A
#
# COMPACT_ATOMS: atom_id res chain seq x y z
N MET A 1 12.45 18.40 2.74
CA MET A 1 11.92 17.61 3.85
C MET A 1 10.62 16.97 3.39
N ASN A 2 10.62 15.68 3.06
CA ASN A 2 9.39 14.94 2.72
C ASN A 2 8.89 14.25 3.98
N THR A 3 7.94 14.87 4.67
CA THR A 3 7.14 14.19 5.69
C THR A 3 6.32 13.11 5.00
N MET A 4 6.76 11.86 5.15
CA MET A 4 6.07 10.71 4.59
C MET A 4 4.88 10.41 5.51
N THR A 5 3.75 11.06 5.26
CA THR A 5 2.46 10.77 5.93
C THR A 5 2.12 9.29 5.78
N PRO A 6 1.47 8.67 6.78
CA PRO A 6 0.97 7.31 6.66
C PRO A 6 0.19 7.16 5.36
N SER A 7 0.51 6.11 4.60
CA SER A 7 -0.04 5.95 3.24
C SER A 7 -1.55 5.76 3.32
N THR A 8 -2.30 6.82 3.00
CA THR A 8 -3.74 6.72 2.84
C THR A 8 -4.02 5.69 1.74
N PRO A 9 -4.92 4.73 1.97
CA PRO A 9 -5.23 3.71 0.99
C PRO A 9 -5.70 4.37 -0.32
N SER A 10 -5.28 3.80 -1.44
CA SER A 10 -5.75 4.19 -2.78
C SER A 10 -6.80 3.18 -3.25
N LEU A 11 -7.86 3.66 -3.89
CA LEU A 11 -8.91 2.84 -4.49
C LEU A 11 -8.79 2.88 -6.02
N VAL A 12 -8.82 1.71 -6.66
CA VAL A 12 -8.93 1.57 -8.12
C VAL A 12 -10.22 0.84 -8.44
N LEU A 13 -11.13 1.53 -9.13
CA LEU A 13 -12.37 0.97 -9.67
C LEU A 13 -12.11 0.53 -11.11
N MET A 14 -12.16 -0.77 -11.38
CA MET A 14 -11.85 -1.34 -12.68
C MET A 14 -13.09 -1.88 -13.38
N ALA A 15 -13.20 -1.67 -14.68
CA ALA A 15 -14.20 -2.34 -15.50
C ALA A 15 -13.89 -3.84 -15.61
N CYS A 16 -14.91 -4.67 -15.73
CA CYS A 16 -14.72 -6.06 -16.11
C CYS A 16 -14.15 -6.20 -17.53
N SER A 17 -13.64 -7.38 -17.87
CA SER A 17 -13.07 -7.65 -19.20
C SER A 17 -13.90 -8.68 -19.97
N ALA A 18 -13.98 -8.52 -21.29
CA ALA A 18 -14.49 -9.54 -22.19
C ALA A 18 -13.66 -10.83 -22.08
N LYS A 19 -12.33 -10.71 -22.12
CA LYS A 19 -11.40 -11.84 -21.99
C LYS A 19 -11.37 -12.36 -20.55
N LYS A 20 -11.73 -13.62 -20.36
CA LYS A 20 -11.82 -14.30 -19.05
C LYS A 20 -11.11 -15.66 -19.08
N LEU A 21 -10.72 -16.19 -17.92
CA LEU A 21 -10.40 -17.62 -17.80
C LEU A 21 -11.64 -18.48 -18.08
N SER A 22 -11.45 -19.76 -18.38
CA SER A 22 -12.53 -20.71 -18.68
C SER A 22 -13.12 -21.39 -17.44
N HIS A 23 -12.67 -21.02 -16.24
CA HIS A 23 -13.10 -21.61 -14.96
C HIS A 23 -13.29 -20.51 -13.92
N ALA A 24 -14.03 -20.84 -12.84
CA ALA A 24 -14.13 -19.99 -11.67
C ALA A 24 -12.76 -19.56 -11.14
N ALA A 25 -12.63 -18.28 -10.84
CA ALA A 25 -11.43 -17.70 -10.24
C ALA A 25 -11.80 -16.41 -9.49
N PRO A 26 -10.93 -15.92 -8.58
CA PRO A 26 -11.04 -14.55 -8.07
C PRO A 26 -11.22 -13.56 -9.23
N ALA A 27 -12.15 -12.61 -9.11
CA ALA A 27 -12.55 -11.73 -10.22
C ALA A 27 -11.35 -11.04 -10.88
N PHE A 28 -10.39 -10.58 -10.09
CA PHE A 28 -9.18 -9.96 -10.59
C PHE A 28 -8.32 -10.91 -11.43
N ASP A 29 -8.29 -12.20 -11.10
CA ASP A 29 -7.57 -13.23 -11.85
C ASP A 29 -8.38 -13.79 -13.01
N LEU A 30 -9.71 -13.85 -12.89
CA LEU A 30 -10.60 -14.23 -13.97
C LEU A 30 -10.42 -13.31 -15.18
N TYR A 31 -10.37 -11.98 -14.98
CA TYR A 31 -10.28 -11.03 -16.09
C TYR A 31 -8.86 -10.90 -16.64
N GLN A 32 -8.73 -11.08 -17.96
CA GLN A 32 -7.44 -11.18 -18.68
C GLN A 32 -7.24 -10.07 -19.71
N GLY A 33 -8.05 -9.01 -19.66
CA GLY A 33 -7.97 -7.88 -20.58
C GLY A 33 -6.71 -7.02 -20.44
N SER A 34 -6.50 -6.13 -21.42
CA SER A 34 -5.31 -5.26 -21.50
C SER A 34 -5.13 -4.33 -20.29
N MET A 35 -6.21 -3.91 -19.63
CA MET A 35 -6.13 -3.12 -18.39
C MET A 35 -5.64 -3.96 -17.20
N TYR A 36 -6.02 -5.24 -17.11
CA TYR A 36 -5.56 -6.16 -16.05
C TYR A 36 -4.09 -6.52 -16.25
N SER A 37 -3.67 -6.79 -17.49
CA SER A 37 -2.23 -7.01 -17.77
C SER A 37 -1.41 -5.75 -17.50
N THR A 38 -1.93 -4.57 -17.86
CA THR A 38 -1.29 -3.28 -17.53
C THR A 38 -1.20 -3.07 -16.03
N PHE A 39 -2.25 -3.42 -15.27
CA PHE A 39 -2.21 -3.33 -13.83
C PHE A 39 -1.10 -4.20 -13.25
N ARG A 40 -1.09 -5.51 -13.58
CA ARG A 40 -0.11 -6.47 -13.07
C ARG A 40 1.33 -6.06 -13.41
N ALA A 41 1.55 -5.49 -14.59
CA ALA A 41 2.86 -5.06 -15.03
C ALA A 41 3.37 -3.78 -14.34
N ASN A 42 2.50 -2.97 -13.73
CA ASN A 42 2.86 -1.64 -13.24
C ASN A 42 2.65 -1.43 -11.74
N VAL A 43 1.86 -2.27 -11.07
CA VAL A 43 1.77 -2.25 -9.61
C VAL A 43 3.11 -2.67 -9.03
N ARG A 44 3.69 -1.83 -8.17
CA ARG A 44 4.94 -2.16 -7.46
C ARG A 44 4.66 -3.26 -6.45
N GLN A 45 5.61 -4.16 -6.24
CA GLN A 45 5.49 -5.21 -5.21
C GLN A 45 5.26 -4.65 -3.80
N THR A 46 5.71 -3.44 -3.53
CA THR A 46 5.50 -2.75 -2.26
C THR A 46 4.17 -2.01 -2.16
N ALA A 47 3.41 -1.88 -3.24
CA ALA A 47 2.10 -1.22 -3.25
C ALA A 47 0.97 -2.25 -3.27
N ARG A 48 -0.12 -1.95 -2.55
CA ARG A 48 -1.36 -2.73 -2.55
C ARG A 48 -2.56 -1.78 -2.62
N PRO A 49 -2.88 -1.22 -3.80
CA PRO A 49 -4.13 -0.48 -3.93
C PRO A 49 -5.32 -1.42 -3.66
N HIS A 50 -6.38 -0.89 -3.05
CA HIS A 50 -7.65 -1.60 -2.95
C HIS A 50 -8.32 -1.60 -4.33
N VAL A 51 -8.76 -2.76 -4.80
CA VAL A 51 -9.37 -2.90 -6.12
C VAL A 51 -10.81 -3.36 -5.99
N ILE A 52 -11.73 -2.59 -6.57
CA ILE A 52 -13.12 -2.97 -6.76
C ILE A 52 -13.38 -3.08 -8.26
N ILE A 53 -14.09 -4.12 -8.68
CA ILE A 53 -14.40 -4.34 -10.08
C ILE A 53 -15.89 -4.08 -10.31
N LEU A 54 -16.21 -3.23 -11.29
CA LEU A 54 -17.56 -3.12 -11.82
C LEU A 54 -17.76 -4.19 -12.91
N SER A 55 -18.51 -5.23 -12.57
CA SER A 55 -18.99 -6.28 -13.46
C SER A 55 -20.36 -5.95 -14.03
N ALA A 56 -20.52 -6.09 -15.35
CA ALA A 56 -21.82 -5.91 -16.01
C ALA A 56 -22.90 -6.90 -15.50
N LYS A 57 -22.48 -8.09 -15.05
CA LYS A 57 -23.37 -9.11 -14.48
C LYS A 57 -23.57 -8.91 -12.98
N HIS A 58 -22.46 -8.78 -12.25
CA HIS A 58 -22.46 -8.89 -10.79
C HIS A 58 -22.49 -7.54 -10.04
N GLY A 59 -22.42 -6.40 -10.75
CA GLY A 59 -22.28 -5.10 -10.09
C GLY A 59 -20.87 -4.86 -9.57
N PHE A 60 -20.75 -4.11 -8.47
CA PHE A 60 -19.46 -3.86 -7.81
C PHE A 60 -19.09 -5.03 -6.91
N ILE A 61 -17.94 -5.65 -7.19
CA ILE A 61 -17.42 -6.79 -6.44
C ILE A 61 -15.98 -6.55 -5.97
N PRO A 62 -15.59 -7.04 -4.78
CA PRO A 62 -14.20 -7.15 -4.37
C PRO A 62 -13.36 -7.94 -5.38
N SER A 63 -12.09 -7.56 -5.53
CA SER A 63 -11.16 -8.19 -6.48
C SER A 63 -10.94 -9.69 -6.27
N ASP A 64 -11.12 -10.17 -5.06
CA ASP A 64 -10.93 -11.57 -4.64
C ASP A 64 -12.21 -12.42 -4.71
N THR A 65 -13.35 -11.82 -5.05
CA THR A 65 -14.63 -12.54 -5.21
C THR A 65 -14.49 -13.61 -6.29
N VAL A 66 -14.67 -14.88 -5.94
CA VAL A 66 -14.65 -15.99 -6.91
C VAL A 66 -15.94 -15.96 -7.74
N ILE A 67 -15.81 -15.86 -9.06
CA ILE A 67 -16.94 -15.86 -10.00
C ILE A 67 -16.66 -16.76 -11.22
N GLU A 68 -17.72 -17.31 -11.80
CA GLU A 68 -17.67 -18.08 -13.06
C GLU A 68 -17.52 -17.16 -14.29
N PRO A 69 -16.92 -17.64 -15.39
CA PRO A 69 -16.94 -16.90 -16.65
C PRO A 69 -18.38 -16.65 -17.13
N TYR A 70 -18.58 -15.49 -17.73
CA TYR A 70 -19.87 -15.07 -18.26
C TYR A 70 -19.66 -14.15 -19.47
N ASP A 71 -20.71 -14.00 -20.28
CA ASP A 71 -20.74 -13.06 -21.39
C ASP A 71 -21.87 -12.04 -21.21
N GLN A 72 -21.50 -10.87 -20.71
CA GLN A 72 -22.42 -9.74 -20.53
C GLN A 72 -21.65 -8.43 -20.68
N VAL A 73 -22.14 -7.59 -21.60
CA VAL A 73 -21.60 -6.27 -21.87
C VAL A 73 -22.35 -5.24 -21.03
N LEU A 74 -21.63 -4.24 -20.50
CA LEU A 74 -22.25 -3.06 -19.88
C LEU A 74 -22.68 -2.11 -21.00
N THR A 75 -23.86 -2.36 -21.57
CA THR A 75 -24.53 -1.44 -22.49
C THR A 75 -25.03 -0.20 -21.75
N ARG A 76 -25.45 0.83 -22.49
CA ARG A 76 -26.06 2.03 -21.91
C ARG A 76 -27.32 1.70 -21.10
N ASP A 77 -28.23 0.89 -21.65
CA ASP A 77 -29.44 0.48 -20.94
C ASP A 77 -29.13 -0.32 -19.68
N ARG A 78 -28.10 -1.18 -19.72
CA ARG A 78 -27.65 -1.90 -18.53
C ARG A 78 -27.07 -0.95 -17.48
N ALA A 79 -26.31 0.04 -17.91
CA ALA A 79 -25.79 1.08 -17.02
C ALA A 79 -26.92 1.92 -16.42
N ASP A 80 -27.94 2.28 -17.20
CA ASP A 80 -29.13 2.99 -16.72
C ASP A 80 -29.90 2.17 -15.68
N ALA A 81 -30.09 0.87 -15.93
CA ALA A 81 -30.69 -0.05 -14.96
C ALA A 81 -29.84 -0.21 -13.68
N MET A 82 -28.50 -0.18 -13.80
CA MET A 82 -27.63 -0.19 -12.62
C MET A 82 -27.73 1.10 -11.83
N LEU A 83 -27.81 2.25 -12.50
CA LEU A 83 -27.90 3.56 -11.85
C LEU A 83 -29.20 3.74 -11.09
N SER A 84 -30.33 3.25 -11.64
CA SER A 84 -31.63 3.35 -10.97
C SER A 84 -31.73 2.50 -9.70
N GLN A 85 -30.90 1.46 -9.58
CA GLN A 85 -30.87 0.53 -8.45
C GLN A 85 -29.45 0.41 -7.86
N LEU A 86 -28.70 1.52 -7.85
CA LEU A 86 -27.26 1.53 -7.59
C LEU A 86 -26.87 0.82 -6.29
N ASP A 87 -27.63 1.04 -5.22
CA ASP A 87 -27.36 0.46 -3.91
C ASP A 87 -27.35 -1.08 -3.93
N ASN A 88 -28.20 -1.70 -4.75
CA ASN A 88 -28.26 -3.16 -4.90
C ASN A 88 -26.98 -3.73 -5.52
N TYR A 89 -26.36 -2.96 -6.42
CA TYR A 89 -25.10 -3.34 -7.06
C TYR A 89 -23.86 -3.03 -6.22
N MET A 90 -24.02 -2.37 -5.07
CA MET A 90 -22.91 -1.97 -4.19
C MET A 90 -22.88 -2.72 -2.85
N GLN A 91 -23.82 -3.64 -2.59
CA GLN A 91 -23.97 -4.28 -1.28
C GLN A 91 -22.73 -5.07 -0.82
N GLY A 92 -21.96 -5.61 -1.77
CA GLY A 92 -20.78 -6.43 -1.50
C GLY A 92 -19.47 -5.66 -1.30
N ILE A 93 -19.50 -4.32 -1.26
CA ILE A 93 -18.27 -3.51 -1.17
C ILE A 93 -18.25 -2.60 0.04
N THR A 94 -17.09 -2.54 0.70
CA THR A 94 -16.77 -1.55 1.72
C THR A 94 -15.30 -1.18 1.55
N PRO A 95 -14.97 -0.27 0.62
CA PRO A 95 -13.58 0.15 0.45
C PRO A 95 -13.09 0.88 1.72
N PRO A 96 -11.78 0.89 1.97
CA PRO A 96 -11.22 1.74 3.00
C PRO A 96 -11.44 3.22 2.63
N GLY A 97 -11.33 4.12 3.62
CA GLY A 97 -11.45 5.58 3.46
C GLY A 97 -10.35 6.19 2.57
N ALA A 98 -10.41 5.91 1.27
CA ALA A 98 -9.39 6.24 0.30
C ALA A 98 -9.52 7.68 -0.18
N LYS A 99 -8.44 8.46 -0.05
CA LYS A 99 -8.38 9.84 -0.59
C LYS A 99 -8.03 9.89 -2.07
N LYS A 100 -7.46 8.82 -2.63
CA LYS A 100 -7.07 8.74 -4.05
C LYS A 100 -7.90 7.65 -4.72
N VAL A 101 -8.76 8.05 -5.64
CA VAL A 101 -9.65 7.15 -6.37
C VAL A 101 -9.36 7.25 -7.86
N LEU A 102 -9.14 6.11 -8.53
CA LEU A 102 -8.99 6.03 -9.98
C LEU A 102 -10.13 5.20 -10.58
N LEU A 103 -10.82 5.75 -11.58
CA LEU A 103 -11.84 5.08 -12.37
C LEU A 103 -11.26 4.61 -13.70
N VAL A 104 -11.34 3.31 -13.97
CA VAL A 104 -10.66 2.66 -15.09
C VAL A 104 -11.68 1.91 -15.93
N GLY A 105 -12.00 2.42 -17.12
CA GLY A 105 -12.93 1.75 -18.02
C GLY A 105 -13.48 2.62 -19.14
N GLY A 106 -14.33 2.00 -19.97
CA GLY A 106 -15.11 2.70 -20.99
C GLY A 106 -16.09 3.73 -20.40
N ALA A 107 -16.70 4.54 -21.26
CA ALA A 107 -17.58 5.65 -20.84
C ALA A 107 -18.72 5.19 -19.91
N GLU A 108 -19.45 4.13 -20.27
CA GLU A 108 -20.54 3.61 -19.44
C GLU A 108 -20.06 3.07 -18.08
N TYR A 109 -18.90 2.40 -18.05
CA TYR A 109 -18.31 1.96 -16.78
C TYR A 109 -17.97 3.14 -15.88
N ARG A 110 -17.28 4.16 -16.42
CA ARG A 110 -16.90 5.34 -15.65
C ARG A 110 -18.11 6.14 -15.17
N ARG A 111 -19.20 6.18 -15.95
CA ARG A 111 -20.47 6.80 -15.55
C ARG A 111 -21.05 6.11 -14.31
N VAL A 112 -21.16 4.79 -14.30
CA VAL A 112 -21.66 4.03 -13.14
C VAL A 112 -20.71 4.12 -11.95
N MET A 113 -19.41 4.03 -12.18
CA MET A 113 -18.39 4.18 -11.12
C MET A 113 -18.45 5.56 -10.44
N ARG A 114 -18.67 6.63 -11.20
CA ARG A 114 -18.79 7.99 -10.65
C ARG A 114 -19.98 8.09 -9.70
N ALA A 115 -21.13 7.53 -10.08
CA ALA A 115 -22.31 7.48 -9.22
C ALA A 115 -22.03 6.67 -7.94
N ALA A 116 -21.34 5.53 -8.06
CA ALA A 116 -20.94 4.73 -6.91
C ALA A 116 -19.99 5.48 -5.97
N VAL A 117 -19.02 6.23 -6.49
CA VAL A 117 -18.15 7.07 -5.65
C VAL A 117 -18.94 8.15 -4.93
N GLY A 118 -19.88 8.83 -5.61
CA GLY A 118 -20.79 9.78 -4.97
C GLY A 118 -21.56 9.14 -3.82
N ARG A 119 -22.14 7.95 -4.05
CA ARG A 119 -22.87 7.20 -3.02
C ARG A 119 -21.98 6.76 -1.86
N LEU A 120 -20.72 6.40 -2.11
CA LEU A 120 -19.76 6.06 -1.04
C LEU A 120 -19.39 7.28 -0.18
N ILE A 121 -19.30 8.47 -0.79
CA ILE A 121 -19.07 9.73 -0.06
C ILE A 121 -20.30 10.09 0.77
N GLU A 122 -21.51 10.01 0.20
CA GLU A 122 -22.77 10.26 0.90
C GLU A 122 -22.93 9.38 2.15
N ARG A 123 -22.45 8.13 2.09
CA ARG A 123 -22.47 7.17 3.20
C ARG A 123 -21.33 7.35 4.21
N GLY A 124 -20.43 8.32 3.99
CA GLY A 124 -19.26 8.54 4.84
C GLY A 124 -18.18 7.46 4.75
N ILE A 125 -18.23 6.57 3.75
CA ILE A 125 -17.23 5.52 3.54
C ILE A 125 -15.97 6.11 2.90
N LEU A 126 -16.16 6.97 1.89
CA LEU A 126 -15.09 7.77 1.31
C LEU A 126 -15.14 9.20 1.87
N PRO A 127 -13.99 9.84 2.09
CA PRO A 127 -13.98 11.20 2.60
C PRO A 127 -14.45 12.20 1.52
N PRO A 128 -15.07 13.33 1.90
CA PRO A 128 -15.58 14.32 0.95
C PRO A 128 -14.47 15.01 0.14
N ASP A 129 -13.23 15.00 0.64
CA ASP A 129 -12.04 15.52 -0.05
C ASP A 129 -11.33 14.47 -0.93
N ALA A 130 -11.97 13.32 -1.20
CA ALA A 130 -11.40 12.30 -2.06
C ALA A 130 -11.15 12.84 -3.48
N THR A 131 -9.91 12.75 -3.94
CA THR A 131 -9.52 13.10 -5.30
C THR A 131 -9.87 11.95 -6.23
N VAL A 132 -10.87 12.16 -7.09
CA VAL A 132 -11.32 11.20 -8.09
C VAL A 132 -10.72 11.55 -9.45
N THR A 133 -10.01 10.60 -10.03
CA THR A 133 -9.44 10.69 -11.39
C THR A 133 -9.99 9.58 -12.26
N GLU A 134 -10.01 9.77 -13.57
CA GLU A 134 -10.53 8.76 -14.49
C GLU A 134 -9.69 8.66 -15.76
N THR A 135 -9.57 7.45 -16.29
CA THR A 135 -8.84 7.22 -17.54
C THR A 135 -9.62 7.77 -18.73
N SER A 136 -8.99 8.55 -19.60
CA SER A 136 -9.61 9.12 -20.81
C SER A 136 -8.85 8.77 -22.10
N GLY A 137 -9.44 9.05 -23.26
CA GLY A 137 -8.84 8.80 -24.57
C GLY A 137 -8.90 7.34 -25.02
N GLY A 138 -8.17 7.00 -26.08
CA GLY A 138 -8.07 5.63 -26.61
C GLY A 138 -7.39 4.65 -25.65
N ILE A 139 -7.52 3.35 -25.91
CA ILE A 139 -7.05 2.29 -24.99
C ILE A 139 -5.55 2.42 -24.64
N GLY A 140 -4.71 2.86 -25.57
CA GLY A 140 -3.29 3.11 -25.31
C GLY A 140 -3.06 4.20 -24.24
N TYR A 141 -3.75 5.34 -24.36
CA TYR A 141 -3.69 6.43 -23.39
C TYR A 141 -4.24 6.01 -22.04
N GLN A 142 -5.34 5.26 -22.00
CA GLN A 142 -5.90 4.78 -20.74
C GLN A 142 -4.93 3.84 -20.00
N ARG A 143 -4.26 2.94 -20.74
CA ARG A 143 -3.22 2.06 -20.17
C ARG A 143 -2.04 2.86 -19.63
N GLN A 144 -1.60 3.89 -20.34
CA GLN A 144 -0.53 4.78 -19.88
C GLN A 144 -0.92 5.48 -18.56
N GLN A 145 -2.14 6.01 -18.48
CA GLN A 145 -2.68 6.67 -17.28
C GLN A 145 -2.76 5.70 -16.09
N LEU A 146 -3.31 4.50 -16.30
CA LEU A 146 -3.34 3.46 -15.26
C LEU A 146 -1.92 3.11 -14.76
N GLY A 147 -1.00 2.85 -15.68
CA GLY A 147 0.39 2.54 -15.32
C GLY A 147 1.06 3.67 -14.56
N ALA A 148 0.85 4.92 -14.97
CA ALA A 148 1.38 6.10 -14.29
C ALA A 148 0.83 6.26 -12.88
N PHE A 149 -0.47 6.00 -12.67
CA PHE A 149 -1.08 6.01 -11.34
C PHE A 149 -0.48 4.94 -10.44
N LEU A 150 -0.39 3.69 -10.91
CA LEU A 150 0.10 2.55 -10.12
C LEU A 150 1.57 2.71 -9.70
N ARG A 151 2.44 3.21 -10.58
CA ARG A 151 3.86 3.44 -10.26
C ARG A 151 4.08 4.55 -9.22
N LYS A 152 3.13 5.48 -9.11
CA LYS A 152 3.15 6.58 -8.12
C LYS A 152 2.53 6.20 -6.78
N LEU A 153 2.00 4.98 -6.63
CA LEU A 153 1.45 4.55 -5.35
C LEU A 153 2.55 4.47 -4.29
N PRO A 154 2.29 4.97 -3.07
CA PRO A 154 3.22 4.80 -1.98
C PRO A 154 3.33 3.31 -1.64
N PRO A 155 4.47 2.88 -1.06
CA PRO A 155 4.54 1.56 -0.46
C PRO A 155 3.49 1.44 0.66
N VAL A 156 2.97 0.22 0.85
CA VAL A 156 2.26 -0.15 2.07
C VAL A 156 3.28 -0.12 3.18
N LEU A 157 3.05 0.72 4.17
CA LEU A 157 3.81 0.66 5.40
C LEU A 157 3.20 -0.49 6.22
N GLU A 158 3.83 -1.67 6.18
CA GLU A 158 3.39 -2.80 6.99
C GLU A 158 3.63 -2.50 8.46
N VAL A 159 2.55 -2.21 9.19
CA VAL A 159 2.60 -2.03 10.65
C VAL A 159 2.77 -3.41 11.30
N VAL A 160 3.87 -3.61 12.01
CA VAL A 160 4.21 -4.86 12.72
C VAL A 160 3.95 -4.78 14.22
N GLY A 161 3.63 -3.60 14.74
CA GLY A 161 3.35 -3.37 16.15
C GLY A 161 3.11 -1.89 16.43
N HIS A 162 2.98 -1.55 17.71
CA HIS A 162 2.88 -0.17 18.18
C HIS A 162 3.75 0.00 19.43
N HIS A 163 4.41 1.15 19.58
CA HIS A 163 4.92 1.59 20.87
C HIS A 163 3.76 1.85 21.84
N PRO A 164 3.98 1.84 23.17
CA PRO A 164 2.92 2.07 24.16
C PRO A 164 2.19 3.41 24.05
N ASN A 165 2.82 4.41 23.46
CA ASN A 165 2.20 5.71 23.16
C ASN A 165 1.33 5.68 21.88
N GLY A 166 1.18 4.52 21.24
CA GLY A 166 0.42 4.33 20.00
C GLY A 166 1.20 4.59 18.71
N THR A 167 2.50 4.92 18.76
CA THR A 167 3.29 5.12 17.55
C THR A 167 3.43 3.80 16.77
N PRO A 168 3.03 3.74 15.49
CA PRO A 168 3.13 2.51 14.70
C PRO A 168 4.59 2.14 14.38
N LEU A 169 4.89 0.84 14.52
CA LEU A 169 6.15 0.23 14.14
C LEU A 169 6.01 -0.42 12.77
N TYR A 170 6.98 -0.21 11.89
CA TYR A 170 6.93 -0.67 10.51
C TYR A 170 7.94 -1.79 10.23
N ARG A 171 7.57 -2.75 9.37
CA ARG A 171 8.52 -3.75 8.86
C ARG A 171 9.62 -3.10 8.02
N SER A 172 9.25 -2.08 7.24
CA SER A 172 10.16 -1.32 6.38
C SER A 172 9.79 0.16 6.36
N LEU A 173 10.80 1.02 6.30
CA LEU A 173 10.65 2.47 6.30
C LEU A 173 11.90 3.12 5.69
N GLY A 174 11.71 4.11 4.81
CA GLY A 174 12.82 4.91 4.28
C GLY A 174 13.91 4.13 3.55
N GLY A 175 13.58 2.96 2.99
CA GLY A 175 14.55 2.08 2.32
C GLY A 175 15.27 1.09 3.25
N PHE A 176 14.94 1.10 4.54
CA PHE A 176 15.45 0.15 5.53
C PHE A 176 14.40 -0.88 5.92
N THR A 177 14.85 -2.05 6.38
CA THR A 177 14.00 -3.15 6.89
C THR A 177 14.47 -3.55 8.29
N VAL A 178 13.55 -3.95 9.16
CA VAL A 178 13.90 -4.56 10.46
C VAL A 178 14.79 -5.79 10.24
N GLY A 179 15.86 -5.91 11.03
CA GLY A 179 16.92 -6.91 10.91
C GLY A 179 18.06 -6.54 9.96
N GLN A 180 17.98 -5.41 9.25
CA GLN A 180 19.02 -5.01 8.31
C GLN A 180 20.29 -4.54 9.04
N GLU A 181 21.45 -5.03 8.59
CA GLU A 181 22.75 -4.52 9.04
C GLU A 181 23.05 -3.14 8.43
N VAL A 182 23.43 -2.20 9.28
CA VAL A 182 23.72 -0.82 8.93
C VAL A 182 24.99 -0.33 9.62
N ASN A 183 25.55 0.75 9.11
CA ASN A 183 26.59 1.53 9.78
C ASN A 183 25.97 2.83 10.28
N LEU A 184 26.03 3.07 11.60
CA LEU A 184 25.71 4.36 12.19
C LEU A 184 26.85 5.36 11.93
N VAL A 185 26.50 6.51 11.38
CA VAL A 185 27.36 7.68 11.23
C VAL A 185 26.78 8.79 12.08
N TYR A 186 27.48 9.19 13.14
CA TYR A 186 27.01 10.24 14.03
C TYR A 186 26.98 11.59 13.30
N ALA A 187 25.80 12.20 13.17
CA ALA A 187 25.59 13.45 12.45
C ALA A 187 26.60 14.55 12.82
N PHE A 188 26.88 14.70 14.12
CA PHE A 188 27.77 15.73 14.68
C PHE A 188 29.23 15.25 14.86
N ARG A 189 29.54 14.00 14.51
CA ARG A 189 30.86 13.38 14.67
C ARG A 189 31.20 12.49 13.48
N ARG A 190 31.22 13.08 12.28
CA ARG A 190 31.58 12.39 11.02
C ARG A 190 33.06 11.98 10.96
N ASP A 191 33.87 12.50 11.88
CA ASP A 191 35.26 12.09 12.12
C ASP A 191 35.38 10.68 12.70
N ARG A 192 34.31 10.16 13.33
CA ARG A 192 34.32 8.84 13.95
C ARG A 192 34.14 7.73 12.94
N THR A 193 34.81 6.61 13.20
CA THR A 193 34.58 5.36 12.48
C THR A 193 33.09 4.98 12.57
N PRO A 194 32.43 4.68 11.44
CA PRO A 194 31.05 4.22 11.46
C PRO A 194 30.88 2.97 12.33
N VAL A 195 29.82 2.94 13.12
CA VAL A 195 29.57 1.85 14.09
C VAL A 195 28.63 0.82 13.48
N PRO A 196 29.04 -0.46 13.39
CA PRO A 196 28.16 -1.57 13.03
C PRO A 196 26.92 -1.68 13.92
N ALA A 197 25.75 -1.72 13.30
CA ALA A 197 24.48 -1.88 13.99
C ALA A 197 23.47 -2.70 13.19
N VAL A 198 22.38 -3.12 13.83
CA VAL A 198 21.23 -3.79 13.23
C VAL A 198 19.97 -2.96 13.51
N VAL A 199 19.10 -2.80 12.52
CA VAL A 199 17.80 -2.15 12.70
C VAL A 199 16.87 -3.08 13.48
N GLU A 200 16.38 -2.64 14.64
CA GLU A 200 15.44 -3.41 15.48
C GLU A 200 13.99 -2.92 15.29
N GLU A 201 13.80 -1.61 15.18
CA GLU A 201 12.48 -1.01 14.97
C GLU A 201 12.57 0.14 13.98
N LEU A 202 11.48 0.36 13.23
CA LEU A 202 11.34 1.48 12.31
C LEU A 202 10.03 2.19 12.59
N PHE A 203 10.06 3.50 12.76
CA PHE A 203 8.88 4.29 13.13
C PHE A 203 9.06 5.76 12.71
N HIS A 204 8.00 6.55 12.82
CA HIS A 204 8.08 8.00 12.69
C HIS A 204 8.23 8.61 14.08
N GLY A 205 9.44 9.06 14.41
CA GLY A 205 9.71 9.83 15.61
C GLY A 205 9.35 11.32 15.45
N PRO A 206 9.50 12.13 16.52
CA PRO A 206 9.14 13.56 16.51
C PRO A 206 9.83 14.37 15.40
N SER A 207 11.03 13.95 14.99
CA SER A 207 11.85 14.64 13.98
C SER A 207 11.83 13.97 12.61
N GLY A 208 10.97 12.96 12.38
CA GLY A 208 10.81 12.28 11.10
C GLY A 208 11.07 10.78 11.15
N PRO A 209 11.43 10.14 10.02
CA PRO A 209 11.73 8.71 9.97
C PRO A 209 12.91 8.33 10.88
N THR A 210 12.69 7.35 11.76
CA THR A 210 13.62 6.96 12.82
C THR A 210 13.80 5.43 12.82
N ALA A 211 15.02 4.99 13.13
CA ALA A 211 15.30 3.62 13.48
C ALA A 211 15.69 3.53 14.96
N ASN A 212 15.19 2.54 15.67
CA ASN A 212 15.86 2.02 16.85
C ASN A 212 16.88 0.98 16.36
N ILE A 213 18.16 1.21 16.64
CA ILE A 213 19.24 0.33 16.20
C ILE A 213 19.94 -0.31 17.40
N ARG A 214 20.42 -1.53 17.21
CA ARG A 214 21.31 -2.21 18.15
C ARG A 214 22.73 -2.26 17.62
N MET A 215 23.67 -1.63 18.32
CA MET A 215 25.10 -1.66 18.01
C MET A 215 25.68 -3.06 18.27
N VAL A 216 26.24 -3.69 17.22
CA VAL A 216 26.64 -5.11 17.24
C VAL A 216 27.79 -5.37 18.21
N GLU A 217 28.73 -4.42 18.32
CA GLU A 217 29.97 -4.58 19.08
C GLU A 217 29.93 -3.84 20.43
N SER A 218 28.75 -3.46 20.91
CA SER A 218 28.63 -2.75 22.20
C SER A 218 29.06 -3.67 23.36
N LYS A 219 30.02 -3.20 24.16
CA LYS A 219 30.43 -3.86 25.42
C LYS A 219 29.43 -3.64 26.57
N HIS A 220 28.43 -2.79 26.35
CA HIS A 220 27.42 -2.40 27.33
C HIS A 220 26.03 -2.70 26.76
N PRO A 221 25.37 -3.79 27.19
CA PRO A 221 24.09 -4.22 26.62
C PRO A 221 22.95 -3.23 26.88
N ASP A 222 23.01 -2.49 27.99
CA ASP A 222 22.08 -1.41 28.37
C ASP A 222 22.21 -0.17 27.45
N ARG A 223 23.38 0.04 26.85
CA ARG A 223 23.66 1.14 25.91
C ARG A 223 23.80 0.67 24.48
N ALA A 224 23.44 -0.58 24.19
CA ALA A 224 23.55 -1.13 22.85
C ALA A 224 22.49 -0.56 21.91
N TYR A 225 21.43 0.08 22.44
CA TYR A 225 20.31 0.58 21.66
C TYR A 225 20.28 2.10 21.59
N THR A 226 19.93 2.63 20.43
CA THR A 226 19.73 4.07 20.28
C THR A 226 18.79 4.40 19.14
N TRP A 227 18.05 5.49 19.28
CA TRP A 227 17.21 6.04 18.23
C TRP A 227 18.01 6.99 17.35
N VAL A 228 17.95 6.77 16.04
CA VAL A 228 18.72 7.53 15.06
C VAL A 228 17.87 7.89 13.86
N SER A 229 18.18 9.02 13.23
CA SER A 229 17.57 9.39 11.96
C SER A 229 17.94 8.37 10.89
N LEU A 230 17.01 8.03 10.00
CA LEU A 230 17.35 7.19 8.83
C LEU A 230 18.40 7.83 7.91
N GLY A 231 18.62 9.15 8.00
CA GLY A 231 19.69 9.85 7.29
C GLY A 231 21.09 9.64 7.86
N ASP A 232 21.19 9.12 9.09
CA ASP A 232 22.46 8.92 9.81
C ASP A 232 22.94 7.47 9.75
N ILE A 233 22.20 6.59 9.08
CA ILE A 233 22.55 5.18 8.91
C ILE A 233 22.73 4.84 7.43
N HIS A 234 23.67 3.95 7.15
CA HIS A 234 23.97 3.50 5.79
C HIS A 234 23.89 1.97 5.71
N PRO A 235 23.28 1.40 4.66
CA PRO A 235 23.25 -0.06 4.48
C PRO A 235 24.66 -0.63 4.49
N ARG A 236 24.88 -1.71 5.25
CA ARG A 236 26.08 -2.52 5.08
C ARG A 236 25.88 -3.46 3.89
N PRO A 237 26.85 -3.56 2.96
CA PRO A 237 26.79 -4.58 1.92
C PRO A 237 26.73 -5.96 2.58
N ALA A 238 25.79 -6.79 2.13
CA ALA A 238 25.63 -8.14 2.65
C ALA A 238 26.95 -8.89 2.54
N ARG A 239 27.47 -9.43 3.66
CA ARG A 239 28.56 -10.40 3.59
C ARG A 239 28.02 -11.60 2.83
N THR A 240 28.63 -11.95 1.70
CA THR A 240 28.31 -13.18 0.97
C THR A 240 28.64 -14.37 1.89
N GLY A 241 27.67 -14.88 2.66
CA GLY A 241 27.93 -15.96 3.62
C GLY A 241 26.71 -16.39 4.44
N ARG A 242 26.21 -17.60 4.12
CA ARG A 242 25.40 -18.55 4.91
C ARG A 242 24.29 -18.01 5.83
N ILE A 243 23.05 -18.26 5.39
CA ILE A 243 21.82 -18.19 6.20
C ILE A 243 21.93 -19.16 7.38
N VAL A 244 21.81 -18.66 8.61
CA VAL A 244 21.53 -19.45 9.81
C VAL A 244 20.14 -19.03 10.30
N VAL A 245 19.22 -19.98 10.38
CA VAL A 245 17.86 -19.80 10.90
C VAL A 245 17.85 -20.15 12.39
N ALA A 246 17.50 -19.20 13.26
CA ALA A 246 16.97 -19.36 14.62
C ALA A 246 16.63 -17.95 15.14
N GLY A 247 15.59 -17.64 15.91
CA GLY A 247 14.59 -18.39 16.66
C GLY A 247 14.06 -17.43 17.74
N ALA A 248 12.74 -17.46 18.00
CA ALA A 248 11.99 -16.85 19.11
C ALA A 248 12.32 -15.39 19.54
N VAL A 249 11.37 -14.48 19.28
CA VAL A 249 11.33 -13.12 19.85
C VAL A 249 10.92 -13.19 21.32
N THR A 250 11.82 -12.86 22.24
CA THR A 250 11.51 -12.66 23.66
C THR A 250 10.94 -11.25 23.86
N PRO A 251 9.81 -11.04 24.54
CA PRO A 251 9.31 -9.69 24.81
C PRO A 251 10.17 -9.05 25.91
N TYR A 252 10.81 -7.92 25.61
CA TYR A 252 11.61 -7.17 26.61
C TYR A 252 10.91 -5.90 27.10
N ARG A 253 11.11 -5.64 28.39
CA ARG A 253 10.47 -4.62 29.22
C ARG A 253 10.92 -3.20 28.82
N TYR A 254 9.97 -2.28 28.93
CA TYR A 254 10.13 -0.84 28.78
C TYR A 254 11.19 -0.31 29.75
N ASN A 255 12.31 0.20 29.25
CA ASN A 255 13.16 1.12 30.00
C ASN A 255 12.79 2.54 29.59
N SER A 256 12.26 3.29 30.55
CA SER A 256 11.95 4.70 30.46
C SER A 256 13.12 5.49 29.87
N ALA A 257 12.84 6.40 28.94
CA ALA A 257 13.81 7.32 28.36
C ALA A 257 14.61 8.04 29.48
N PRO A 258 15.92 8.25 29.32
CA PRO A 258 16.64 9.13 30.22
C PRO A 258 16.17 10.56 29.96
N ASP A 259 15.76 11.25 31.04
CA ASP A 259 15.52 12.68 31.03
C ASP A 259 16.75 13.40 30.48
N ALA A 260 16.52 14.27 29.49
CA ALA A 260 17.55 15.12 28.92
C ALA A 260 17.88 16.26 29.92
N PRO A 261 19.15 16.66 30.08
CA PRO A 261 19.51 17.88 30.78
C PRO A 261 19.12 19.15 30.00
#